data_AF-A0A2V5M6R3-F1
#
_entry.id   AF-A0A2V5M6R3-F1
#
_cell.length_a   1.000
_cell.length_b   1.000
_cell.length_c   1.000
_cell.angle_alpha   90.00
_cell.angle_beta   90.00
_cell.angle_gamma   90.00
#
_symmetry.space_group_name_H-M   'P 1'
#
loop_
_entity.id
_entity.type
_entity.pdbx_description
1 polymer ?
#
loop_
_entity_poly.entity_id
_entity_poly.type
_entity_poly.pdbx_seq_one_letter_code
_entity_poly.pdbx_strand_id
1 'polypeptide(L)'
;MGWLFLAVFAIAVSARAQDQSASSIGRDVKDVFDRCKKAVVKIRGDDEHSELSGTGFFIDPTGMIYTAYSVGGEGGNFSVEFGGKKLPARQLVTDVRSGIAILKVDAASPALPIGKS
;
A
#
# COMPACT_ATOMS: atom_id res chain seq x y z
N MET A 1 -40.33 -12.22 36.74
CA MET A 1 -40.21 -11.64 35.38
C MET A 1 -39.04 -10.66 35.19
N GLY A 2 -38.32 -10.21 36.23
CA GLY A 2 -37.21 -9.25 36.05
C GLY A 2 -35.92 -9.80 35.41
N TRP A 3 -35.63 -11.10 35.53
CA TRP A 3 -34.37 -11.67 35.02
C TRP A 3 -34.31 -11.86 33.50
N LEU A 4 -35.45 -12.09 32.83
CA LEU A 4 -35.47 -12.24 31.37
C LEU A 4 -35.16 -10.89 30.67
N PHE A 5 -35.64 -9.77 31.24
CA PHE A 5 -35.36 -8.44 30.71
C PHE A 5 -33.90 -8.02 30.89
N LEU A 6 -33.23 -8.44 31.97
CA LEU A 6 -31.83 -8.13 32.24
C LEU A 6 -30.88 -8.84 31.26
N ALA A 7 -31.19 -10.10 30.92
CA ALA A 7 -30.41 -10.89 29.96
C ALA A 7 -30.48 -10.32 28.53
N VAL A 8 -31.67 -9.90 28.09
CA VAL A 8 -31.86 -9.28 26.77
C VAL A 8 -31.10 -7.94 26.67
N PHE A 9 -31.08 -7.15 27.76
CA PHE A 9 -30.35 -5.89 27.79
C PHE A 9 -28.83 -6.08 27.68
N ALA A 10 -28.28 -7.07 28.38
CA ALA A 10 -26.85 -7.38 28.34
C ALA A 10 -26.37 -7.84 26.94
N ILE A 11 -27.19 -8.63 26.24
CA ILE A 11 -26.87 -9.12 24.89
C ILE A 11 -26.88 -7.97 23.87
N ALA A 12 -27.87 -7.07 23.95
CA ALA A 12 -27.95 -5.92 23.06
C ALA A 12 -26.81 -4.91 23.28
N VAL A 13 -26.34 -4.75 24.52
CA VAL A 13 -25.19 -3.89 24.84
C VAL A 13 -23.88 -4.49 24.30
N SER A 14 -23.65 -5.79 24.47
CA SER A 14 -22.47 -6.46 23.91
C SER A 14 -22.42 -6.40 22.38
N ALA A 15 -23.54 -6.64 21.70
CA ALA A 15 -23.61 -6.53 20.24
C ALA A 15 -23.30 -5.10 19.76
N ARG A 16 -23.85 -4.07 20.42
CA ARG A 16 -23.57 -2.66 20.10
C ARG A 16 -22.12 -2.26 20.36
N ALA A 17 -21.50 -2.76 21.43
CA ALA A 17 -20.09 -2.50 21.71
C ALA A 17 -19.17 -3.12 20.64
N GLN A 18 -19.54 -4.30 20.14
CA GLN A 18 -18.80 -5.00 19.08
C GLN A 18 -18.97 -4.33 17.70
N ASP A 19 -20.14 -3.78 17.40
CA ASP A 19 -20.35 -2.94 16.20
C ASP A 19 -19.57 -1.61 16.28
N GLN A 20 -19.48 -1.01 17.47
CA GLN A 20 -18.68 0.20 17.69
C GLN A 20 -17.18 -0.05 17.51
N SER A 21 -16.67 -1.19 17.97
CA SER A 21 -15.27 -1.55 17.77
C SER A 21 -14.96 -1.84 16.31
N ALA A 22 -15.77 -2.65 15.61
CA ALA A 22 -15.59 -2.93 14.19
C ALA A 22 -15.65 -1.66 13.32
N SER A 23 -16.60 -0.75 13.60
CA SER A 23 -16.70 0.52 12.88
C SER A 23 -15.55 1.48 13.17
N SER A 24 -14.98 1.47 14.38
CA SER A 24 -13.78 2.25 14.69
C SER A 24 -12.55 1.75 13.92
N ILE A 25 -12.32 0.43 13.89
CA ILE A 25 -11.23 -0.18 13.10
C ILE A 25 -11.42 0.13 11.61
N GLY A 26 -12.65 0.05 11.11
CA GLY A 26 -12.95 0.38 9.71
C GLY A 26 -12.59 1.83 9.34
N ARG A 27 -12.80 2.78 10.26
CA ARG A 27 -12.39 4.18 10.07
C ARG A 27 -10.88 4.31 10.06
N ASP A 28 -10.20 3.69 11.01
CA ASP A 28 -8.74 3.77 11.11
C ASP A 28 -8.05 3.18 9.85
N VAL A 29 -8.53 2.04 9.37
CA VAL A 29 -8.04 1.43 8.12
C VAL A 29 -8.29 2.34 6.92
N LYS A 30 -9.48 2.92 6.83
CA LYS A 30 -9.83 3.86 5.75
C LYS A 30 -8.93 5.10 5.80
N ASP A 31 -8.62 5.62 6.98
CA ASP A 31 -7.77 6.79 7.13
C ASP A 31 -6.33 6.51 6.70
N VAL A 32 -5.78 5.33 7.03
CA VAL A 32 -4.48 4.88 6.52
C VAL A 32 -4.51 4.76 5.00
N PHE A 33 -5.53 4.12 4.45
CA PHE A 33 -5.68 3.96 3.01
C PHE A 33 -5.76 5.31 2.29
N ASP A 34 -6.64 6.21 2.75
CA ASP A 34 -6.85 7.52 2.13
C ASP A 34 -5.59 8.39 2.17
N ARG A 35 -4.81 8.28 3.26
CA ARG A 35 -3.52 8.97 3.41
C ARG A 35 -2.43 8.40 2.49
N CYS A 36 -2.36 7.08 2.33
CA CYS A 36 -1.23 6.42 1.69
C CYS A 36 -1.45 6.15 0.18
N LYS A 37 -2.69 5.96 -0.27
CA LYS A 37 -3.01 5.46 -1.63
C LYS A 37 -2.40 6.27 -2.78
N LYS A 38 -2.18 7.58 -2.60
CA LYS A 38 -1.62 8.45 -3.64
C LYS A 38 -0.13 8.20 -3.91
N ALA A 39 0.59 7.62 -2.96
CA ALA A 39 2.01 7.29 -3.09
C ALA A 39 2.26 5.86 -3.56
N VAL A 40 1.23 5.01 -3.54
CA VAL A 40 1.31 3.64 -4.06
C VAL A 40 1.08 3.65 -5.56
N VAL A 41 1.93 2.94 -6.30
CA VAL A 41 1.93 2.92 -7.76
C VAL A 41 1.94 1.50 -8.30
N LYS A 42 1.40 1.32 -9.49
CA LYS A 42 1.54 0.07 -10.26
C LYS A 42 2.84 0.13 -11.06
N ILE A 43 3.60 -0.95 -11.01
CA ILE A 43 4.86 -1.13 -11.73
C ILE A 43 4.66 -2.22 -12.77
N ARG A 44 5.19 -2.00 -13.97
CA ARG A 44 5.31 -3.00 -15.01
C ARG A 44 6.75 -3.06 -15.48
N GLY A 45 7.22 -4.24 -15.85
CA GLY A 45 8.51 -4.46 -16.49
C GLY A 45 8.41 -5.60 -17.49
N ASP A 46 9.46 -5.78 -18.27
CA ASP A 46 9.57 -6.87 -19.22
C ASP A 46 10.72 -7.79 -18.78
N ASP A 47 10.48 -9.09 -18.80
CA ASP A 47 11.49 -10.14 -18.71
C ASP A 47 11.50 -10.98 -20.00
N GLU A 48 12.54 -11.78 -20.23
CA GLU A 48 12.70 -12.63 -21.42
C GLU A 48 11.51 -13.56 -21.67
N HIS A 49 10.72 -13.86 -20.64
CA HIS A 49 9.63 -14.84 -20.71
C HIS A 49 8.24 -14.30 -20.33
N SER A 50 8.11 -13.09 -19.76
CA SER A 50 6.80 -12.53 -19.37
C SER A 50 6.80 -11.03 -19.03
N GLU A 51 5.62 -10.41 -19.03
CA GLU A 51 5.40 -9.09 -18.43
C GLU A 51 5.38 -9.24 -16.91
N LEU A 52 6.29 -8.55 -16.23
CA LEU A 52 6.30 -8.42 -14.78
C LEU A 52 5.31 -7.32 -14.39
N SER A 53 4.47 -7.58 -13.39
CA SER A 53 3.51 -6.60 -12.86
C SER A 53 3.45 -6.67 -11.35
N GLY A 54 3.54 -5.52 -10.70
CA GLY A 54 3.48 -5.43 -9.25
C GLY A 54 3.16 -4.02 -8.76
N THR A 55 3.49 -3.77 -7.49
CA THR A 55 3.28 -2.47 -6.86
C THR A 55 4.55 -1.99 -6.18
N GLY A 56 4.64 -0.69 -5.99
CA GLY A 56 5.63 -0.06 -5.13
C GLY A 56 5.06 1.23 -4.56
N PHE A 57 5.88 1.96 -3.82
CA PHE A 57 5.48 3.25 -3.31
C PHE A 57 6.62 4.25 -3.32
N PHE A 58 6.27 5.52 -3.49
CA PHE A 58 7.21 6.60 -3.43
C PHE A 58 7.74 6.81 -2.01
N ILE A 59 9.07 6.88 -1.90
CA ILE A 59 9.78 7.08 -0.62
C ILE A 59 10.30 8.51 -0.44
N ASP A 60 10.31 9.30 -1.51
CA ASP A 60 10.76 10.69 -1.50
C ASP A 60 10.01 11.54 -2.54
N PRO A 61 10.12 12.88 -2.52
CA PRO A 61 9.41 13.74 -3.46
C PRO A 61 10.07 13.84 -4.84
N THR A 62 11.20 13.16 -5.06
CA THR A 62 11.98 13.20 -6.30
C THR A 62 11.60 12.08 -7.28
N GLY A 63 10.72 11.17 -6.87
CA GLY A 63 10.25 10.05 -7.69
C GLY A 63 10.98 8.74 -7.41
N MET A 64 11.66 8.58 -6.25
CA MET A 64 12.20 7.28 -5.84
C MET A 64 11.08 6.36 -5.36
N ILE A 65 11.10 5.12 -5.81
CA ILE A 65 10.09 4.10 -5.56
C ILE A 65 10.75 2.89 -4.92
N TYR A 66 10.20 2.45 -3.80
CA TYR A 66 10.55 1.18 -3.18
C TYR A 66 9.59 0.07 -3.65
N THR A 67 10.14 -1.09 -3.98
CA THR A 67 9.37 -2.27 -4.38
C THR A 67 10.10 -3.57 -4.01
N ALA A 68 9.45 -4.70 -4.24
CA ALA A 68 10.06 -6.01 -4.09
C ALA A 68 11.02 -6.30 -5.24
N TYR A 69 12.09 -7.04 -4.94
CA TYR A 69 13.05 -7.52 -5.94
C TYR A 69 12.36 -8.32 -7.06
N SER A 70 11.36 -9.13 -6.73
CA SER A 70 10.59 -9.89 -7.72
C SER A 70 9.75 -9.04 -8.69
N VAL A 71 9.63 -7.73 -8.44
CA VAL A 71 8.86 -6.79 -9.27
C VAL A 71 9.77 -5.86 -10.06
N GLY A 72 10.79 -5.31 -9.41
CA GLY A 72 11.67 -4.28 -9.99
C GLY A 72 13.14 -4.66 -10.02
N GLY A 73 13.47 -5.92 -9.74
CA GLY A 73 14.84 -6.38 -9.60
C GLY A 73 15.36 -7.28 -10.72
N GLU A 74 14.46 -8.03 -11.35
CA GLU A 74 14.73 -8.82 -12.56
C GLU A 74 13.98 -8.22 -13.73
N GLY A 75 14.56 -8.28 -14.93
CA GLY A 75 14.00 -7.67 -16.14
C GLY A 75 14.45 -6.24 -16.41
N GLY A 76 13.73 -5.57 -17.29
CA GLY A 76 14.04 -4.22 -17.76
C GLY A 76 12.80 -3.46 -18.24
N ASN A 77 13.02 -2.34 -18.93
CA ASN A 77 11.95 -1.48 -19.47
C ASN A 77 10.86 -1.11 -18.45
N PHE A 78 11.26 -0.90 -17.20
CA PHE A 78 10.30 -0.62 -16.15
C PHE A 78 9.49 0.65 -16.44
N SER A 79 8.24 0.60 -16.02
CA SER A 79 7.30 1.69 -16.14
C SER A 79 6.34 1.73 -14.97
N VAL A 80 5.91 2.93 -14.63
CA VAL A 80 5.10 3.20 -13.44
C VAL A 80 3.84 3.94 -13.87
N GLU A 81 2.68 3.43 -13.46
CA GLU A 81 1.42 4.13 -13.65
C GLU A 81 1.22 5.14 -12.52
N PHE A 82 1.36 6.43 -12.82
CA PHE A 82 1.22 7.54 -11.86
C PHE A 82 0.50 8.72 -12.49
N GLY A 83 -0.49 9.28 -11.78
CA GLY A 83 -1.29 10.42 -12.28
C GLY A 83 -2.04 10.13 -13.59
N GLY A 84 -2.42 8.86 -13.83
CA GLY A 84 -3.06 8.41 -15.06
C GLY A 84 -2.10 8.30 -16.26
N LYS A 85 -0.79 8.42 -16.04
CA LYS A 85 0.24 8.31 -17.08
C LYS A 85 1.17 7.13 -16.79
N LYS A 86 1.68 6.50 -17.85
CA LYS A 86 2.76 5.51 -17.77
C LYS A 86 4.08 6.26 -17.90
N LEU A 87 4.88 6.29 -16.84
CA LEU A 87 6.18 6.96 -16.79
C LEU A 87 7.28 5.91 -16.91
N PRO A 88 8.35 6.15 -17.70
CA PRO A 88 9.51 5.28 -17.71
C PRO A 88 10.21 5.33 -16.35
N ALA A 89 10.65 4.18 -15.87
CA ALA A 89 11.37 4.05 -14.61
C ALA A 89 12.72 3.37 -14.83
N ARG A 90 13.74 3.86 -14.13
CA ARG A 90 15.08 3.25 -14.12
C ARG A 90 15.33 2.54 -12.80
N GLN A 91 15.93 1.36 -12.87
CA GLN A 91 16.38 0.64 -11.68
C GLN A 91 17.64 1.30 -11.12
N LEU A 92 17.62 1.62 -9.82
CA LEU A 92 18.73 2.25 -9.10
C LEU A 92 19.51 1.25 -8.25
N VAL A 93 18.77 0.40 -7.54
CA VAL A 93 19.31 -0.55 -6.58
C VAL A 93 18.53 -1.84 -6.69
N THR A 94 19.25 -2.95 -6.59
CA THR A 94 18.70 -4.28 -6.33
C THR A 94 19.50 -4.98 -5.26
N ASP A 95 18.79 -5.63 -4.35
CA ASP A 95 19.40 -6.52 -3.37
C ASP A 95 18.52 -7.76 -3.21
N VAL A 96 18.97 -8.86 -3.82
CA VAL A 96 18.26 -10.14 -3.78
C VAL A 96 18.18 -10.70 -2.36
N ARG A 97 19.16 -10.40 -1.50
CA ARG A 97 19.23 -10.95 -0.14
C ARG A 97 18.16 -10.35 0.76
N SER A 98 17.92 -9.05 0.66
CA SER A 98 16.82 -8.38 1.37
C SER A 98 15.48 -8.44 0.60
N GLY A 99 15.52 -8.82 -0.68
CA GLY A 99 14.33 -8.94 -1.52
C GLY A 99 13.77 -7.58 -1.96
N ILE A 100 14.63 -6.56 -2.11
CA ILE A 100 14.21 -5.19 -2.41
C ILE A 100 14.76 -4.71 -3.76
N ALA A 101 14.04 -3.77 -4.37
CA ALA A 101 14.52 -2.96 -5.47
C ALA A 101 14.09 -1.49 -5.29
N ILE A 102 14.93 -0.57 -5.76
CA ILE A 102 14.60 0.85 -5.84
C ILE A 102 14.55 1.25 -7.31
N LEU A 103 13.41 1.80 -7.73
CA LEU A 103 13.22 2.40 -9.05
C LEU A 103 13.16 3.93 -8.95
N LYS A 104 13.38 4.62 -10.06
CA LYS A 104 13.29 6.07 -10.17
C LYS A 104 12.52 6.49 -11.41
N VAL A 105 11.57 7.39 -11.23
CA VAL A 105 10.89 8.12 -12.31
C VAL A 105 11.24 9.60 -12.21
N ASP A 106 11.29 10.29 -13.35
CA ASP A 106 11.57 11.73 -13.38
C ASP A 106 10.28 12.55 -13.29
N ALA A 107 9.66 12.50 -12.11
CA ALA A 107 8.46 13.26 -11.77
C ALA A 107 8.45 13.60 -10.28
N ALA A 108 7.86 14.74 -9.92
CA ALA A 108 7.56 15.05 -8.53
C ALA A 108 6.47 14.10 -8.01
N SER A 109 6.68 13.54 -6.83
CA SER A 109 5.82 12.51 -6.24
C SER A 109 5.39 12.86 -4.81
N PRO A 110 4.24 12.38 -4.34
CA PRO A 110 4.00 12.29 -2.90
C PRO A 110 4.96 11.26 -2.30
N ALA A 111 5.32 11.39 -1.04
CA ALA A 111 6.09 10.36 -0.32
C ALA A 111 5.23 9.82 0.82
N LEU A 112 5.37 8.52 1.12
CA LEU A 112 4.76 7.99 2.34
C LEU A 112 5.44 8.61 3.57
N PRO A 113 4.67 9.15 4.53
CA PRO A 113 5.24 9.66 5.77
C PRO A 113 5.79 8.49 6.60
N ILE A 114 6.91 8.73 7.28
CA ILE A 114 7.48 7.77 8.22
C ILE A 114 6.46 7.54 9.35
N GLY A 115 6.14 6.27 9.59
CA GLY A 115 5.24 5.88 10.68
C GLY A 115 5.83 6.23 12.04
N LYS A 116 4.97 6.61 12.99
CA LYS A 116 5.36 6.71 14.40
C LYS A 116 5.29 5.30 15.00
N SER A 117 6.40 4.83 15.57
CA SER A 117 6.47 3.60 16.36
C SER A 117 5.97 3.82 17.78
#